data_AF-A0A382JB53-F1
#
_entry.id   AF-A0A382JB53-F1
#
_cell.length_a   1.000
_cell.length_b   1.000
_cell.length_c   1.000
_cell.angle_alpha   90.00
_cell.angle_beta   90.00
_cell.angle_gamma   90.00
#
_symmetry.space_group_name_H-M   'P 1'
#
loop_
_entity.id
_entity.type
_entity.pdbx_description
1 polymer ?
#
loop_
_entity_poly.entity_id
_entity_poly.type
_entity_poly.pdbx_seq_one_letter_code
_entity_poly.pdbx_strand_id
1 'polypeptide(L)' 'MFSTINLLIVGVSLFSYFAFTAPQDCPRKYRVLKEKGGVLHNLGDIHQYCELDYGLKFKLRKEYEESDMEGK' A
#
# COMPACT_ATOMS: atom_id res chain seq x y z
N MET A 1 -12.94 -34.38 13.27
CA MET A 1 -12.52 -33.05 13.77
C MET A 1 -11.15 -32.58 13.26
N PHE A 2 -10.28 -33.43 12.69
CA PHE A 2 -8.98 -32.99 12.13
C PHE A 2 -9.09 -32.17 10.83
N SER A 3 -10.07 -32.43 9.98
CA SER A 3 -10.18 -31.77 8.66
C SER A 3 -10.54 -30.28 8.77
N THR A 4 -11.36 -29.90 9.75
CA THR A 4 -11.78 -28.50 9.96
C THR A 4 -10.63 -27.59 10.38
N ILE A 5 -9.71 -28.08 11.23
CA ILE A 5 -8.54 -27.32 11.69
C ILE A 5 -7.57 -27.05 10.53
N ASN A 6 -7.34 -28.06 9.67
CA ASN A 6 -6.49 -27.90 8.49
C ASN A 6 -7.06 -26.87 7.50
N LEU A 7 -8.37 -26.88 7.25
CA LEU A 7 -9.03 -25.88 6.40
C LEU A 7 -8.91 -24.47 6.98
N LEU A 8 -8.99 -24.32 8.31
CA LEU A 8 -8.80 -23.04 8.98
C LEU A 8 -7.37 -22.51 8.79
N ILE A 9 -6.36 -23.36 8.97
CA ILE A 9 -4.95 -22.99 8.79
C ILE A 9 -4.68 -22.56 7.34
N VAL A 10 -5.21 -23.30 6.36
CA VAL A 10 -5.07 -22.95 4.93
C VAL A 10 -5.80 -21.65 4.61
N GLY A 11 -6.99 -21.42 5.19
CA GLY A 11 -7.70 -20.16 5.04
C GLY A 11 -6.89 -18.98 5.57
N VAL A 12 -6.44 -19.05 6.83
CA VAL A 12 -5.68 -17.98 7.48
C VAL A 12 -4.37 -17.70 6.75
N SER A 13 -3.64 -18.73 6.32
CA SER A 13 -2.38 -18.53 5.59
C SER A 13 -2.57 -17.80 4.26
N LEU A 14 -3.61 -18.13 3.50
CA LEU A 14 -3.95 -17.44 2.25
C LEU A 14 -4.39 -16.00 2.52
N PHE A 15 -5.26 -15.76 3.49
CA PHE A 15 -5.69 -14.40 3.85
C PHE A 15 -4.52 -13.53 4.31
N SER A 16 -3.61 -14.06 5.13
CA SER A 16 -2.39 -13.36 5.54
C SER A 16 -1.48 -13.05 4.35
N TYR A 17 -1.32 -13.99 3.40
CA TYR A 17 -0.52 -13.77 2.20
C TYR A 17 -1.10 -12.66 1.32
N PHE A 18 -2.41 -12.66 1.07
CA PHE A 18 -3.07 -11.62 0.29
C PHE A 18 -3.05 -10.25 0.98
N ALA A 19 -3.20 -10.21 2.30
CA ALA A 19 -3.10 -8.96 3.07
C ALA A 19 -1.69 -8.34 2.98
N PHE A 20 -0.65 -9.17 2.92
CA PHE A 20 0.74 -8.71 2.86
C PHE A 20 1.22 -8.40 1.43
N THR A 21 0.70 -9.10 0.42
CA THR A 21 1.10 -8.95 -0.98
C THR A 21 0.33 -7.87 -1.74
N ALA A 22 -0.62 -7.20 -1.09
CA ALA A 22 -1.31 -6.04 -1.63
C ALA A 22 -0.70 -4.74 -1.04
N PRO A 23 0.44 -4.25 -1.56
CA PRO A 23 0.97 -2.95 -1.14
C PRO A 23 -0.08 -1.87 -1.37
N GLN A 24 -0.11 -0.82 -0.54
CA GLN A 24 -1.15 0.20 -0.67
C GLN A 24 -0.97 0.97 -1.98
N ASP A 25 -2.08 1.20 -2.69
CA ASP A 25 -2.07 2.08 -3.84
C ASP A 25 -1.69 3.50 -3.42
N CYS A 26 -0.81 4.16 -4.18
CA CYS A 26 -0.32 5.48 -3.79
C CYS A 26 -1.50 6.49 -3.75
N PRO A 27 -1.84 7.06 -2.57
CA PRO A 27 -3.01 7.90 -2.43
C PRO A 27 -2.85 9.19 -3.22
N ARG A 28 -3.98 9.80 -3.62
CA ARG A 28 -3.96 11.00 -4.50
C ARG A 28 -3.19 12.18 -3.90
N LYS A 29 -3.10 12.26 -2.56
CA LYS A 29 -2.37 13.33 -1.86
C LYS A 29 -0.88 13.39 -2.19
N TYR A 30 -0.26 12.26 -2.55
CA TYR A 30 1.13 12.18 -3.03
C TYR A 30 1.26 12.22 -4.55
N ARG A 31 0.15 12.47 -5.27
CA ARG A 31 0.13 12.52 -6.74
C ARG A 31 -0.33 13.88 -7.29
N VAL A 32 -0.57 14.85 -6.40
CA VAL A 32 -1.05 16.19 -6.78
C VAL A 32 -0.16 17.27 -6.17
N LEU A 33 0.01 18.37 -6.90
CA LEU A 33 0.87 19.50 -6.52
C LEU A 33 0.25 20.36 -5.39
N LYS A 34 1.10 21.12 -4.70
CA LYS A 34 0.76 21.97 -3.55
C LYS A 34 -0.31 23.05 -3.80
N GLU A 35 -0.60 23.44 -5.03
CA GLU A 35 -1.74 24.34 -5.33
C GLU A 35 -3.08 23.60 -5.50
N LYS A 36 -3.02 22.28 -5.70
CA LYS A 36 -4.18 21.39 -5.92
C LYS A 36 -4.45 20.47 -4.72
N GLY A 37 -3.90 20.80 -3.56
CA GLY A 37 -4.19 20.12 -2.29
C GLY A 37 -3.36 18.86 -1.99
N GLY A 38 -2.14 18.75 -2.52
CA GLY A 38 -1.25 17.61 -2.26
C GLY A 38 0.04 18.01 -1.54
N VAL A 39 0.77 16.99 -1.11
CA VAL A 39 2.06 17.12 -0.40
C VAL A 39 3.21 17.40 -1.38
N LEU A 40 2.98 17.18 -2.67
CA LEU A 40 3.99 17.27 -3.72
C LEU A 40 4.38 18.71 -4.04
N HIS A 41 5.67 19.03 -3.96
CA HIS A 41 6.19 20.35 -4.34
C HIS A 41 6.39 20.46 -5.86
N ASN A 42 6.89 19.39 -6.49
CA ASN A 42 7.04 19.26 -7.94
C ASN A 42 6.56 17.87 -8.41
N LEU A 43 6.02 17.75 -9.63
CA LEU A 43 5.55 16.48 -10.21
C LEU A 43 6.66 15.41 -10.27
N GLY A 44 7.92 15.84 -10.43
CA GLY A 44 9.07 14.93 -10.40
C GLY A 44 9.32 14.25 -9.05
N ASP A 45 8.82 14.83 -7.96
CA ASP A 45 9.01 14.30 -6.60
C ASP A 45 8.10 13.09 -6.31
N ILE A 46 7.23 12.70 -7.25
CA ILE A 46 6.31 11.58 -7.09
C ILE A 46 7.05 10.27 -6.76
N HIS A 47 8.27 10.10 -7.25
CA HIS A 47 9.13 8.94 -6.99
C HIS A 47 9.69 8.89 -5.55
N GLN A 48 9.66 10.01 -4.82
CA GLN A 48 10.05 10.06 -3.41
C GLN A 48 9.00 9.38 -2.54
N TYR A 49 7.72 9.50 -2.91
CA TYR A 49 6.60 9.00 -2.13
C TYR A 49 6.03 7.69 -2.67
N CYS A 50 5.97 7.53 -4.00
CA CYS A 50 5.44 6.34 -4.65
C CYS A 50 6.56 5.50 -5.29
N GLU A 51 6.48 4.18 -5.15
CA GLU A 51 7.31 3.22 -5.85
C GLU A 51 6.52 2.54 -6.98
N LEU A 52 7.19 2.20 -8.08
CA LEU A 52 6.57 1.49 -9.18
C LEU A 52 6.67 -0.02 -8.91
N ASP A 53 5.55 -0.66 -8.65
CA ASP A 53 5.51 -2.11 -8.48
C ASP A 53 5.63 -2.83 -9.84
N TYR A 54 6.02 -4.11 -9.83
CA TYR A 54 6.21 -4.94 -11.03
C TYR A 54 4.95 -5.02 -11.92
N GLY A 55 3.77 -4.67 -11.38
CA GLY A 55 2.52 -4.52 -12.12
C GLY A 55 2.25 -3.14 -12.73
N LEU A 56 3.26 -2.26 -12.86
CA LEU A 56 3.13 -0.86 -13.33
C LEU A 56 2.17 0.00 -12.49
N LYS A 57 1.94 -0.39 -11.23
CA LYS A 57 1.11 0.36 -10.30
C LYS A 57 1.99 1.19 -9.38
N PHE A 58 1.63 2.45 -9.22
CA PHE A 58 2.24 3.31 -8.20
C PHE A 58 1.74 2.88 -6.83
N LYS A 59 2.63 2.29 -6.04
CA LYS A 59 2.39 1.89 -4.66
C LYS A 59 3.01 2.91 -3.72
N LEU A 60 2.38 3.17 -2.58
CA LEU A 60 2.97 4.04 -1.57
C LEU A 60 4.22 3.35 -1.01
N ARG A 61 5.31 4.10 -0.87
CA ARG A 61 6.52 3.53 -0.28
C ARG A 61 6.27 3.23 1.20
N LYS A 62 6.80 2.11 1.68
CA LYS A 62 6.59 1.61 3.06
C LYS A 62 6.89 2.65 4.15
N GLU A 63 7.88 3.49 3.95
CA GLU A 63 8.27 4.59 4.85
C GLU A 63 7.10 5.58 5.13
N TYR A 64 6.17 5.69 4.18
CA TYR A 64 4.98 6.55 4.28
C TYR A 64 3.69 5.77 4.54
N GLU A 65 3.68 4.43 4.40
CA GLU A 65 2.51 3.59 4.71
C GLU A 65 2.18 3.61 6.22
N GLU A 66 3.19 3.56 7.09
CA GLU A 66 3.02 3.56 8.55
C GLU A 66 2.50 4.92 9.06
N SER A 67 3.02 6.02 8.52
CA SER A 67 2.58 7.38 8.88
C SER A 67 1.20 7.74 8.33
N ASP A 68 0.75 7.12 7.23
CA ASP A 68 -0.65 7.20 6.77
C ASP A 68 -1.61 6.39 7.63
N MET A 69 -1.17 5.25 8.18
CA MET A 69 -2.00 4.40 9.03
C MET A 69 -2.16 4.95 10.45
N GLU A 70 -1.14 5.57 11.04
CA GLU A 70 -1.23 6.22 12.37
C GLU A 70 -2.02 7.53 12.35
N GLY A 71 -2.18 8.16 11.18
CA GLY A 71 -2.87 9.43 11.01
C GLY A 71 -4.38 9.33 10.77
N LYS A 72 -4.99 8.16 10.95
CA LYS A 72 -6.40 7.90 10.63
C LYS A 72 -7.29 7.74 11.85
#